data_AF-A0A5D2NZ95-F1
#
_entry.id   AF-A0A5D2NZ95-F1
#
_cell.length_a   1.000
_cell.length_b   1.000
_cell.length_c   1.000
_cell.angle_alpha   90.00
_cell.angle_beta   90.00
_cell.angle_gamma   90.00
#
_symmetry.space_group_name_H-M   'P 1'
#
loop_
_entity.id
_entity.type
_entity.pdbx_description
1 polymer ?
#
loop_
_entity_poly.entity_id
_entity_poly.type
_entity_poly.pdbx_seq_one_letter_code
_entity_poly.pdbx_strand_id
1 'polypeptide(L)'
;MIINKFLFTLKEREKLLEDMENKITYLQSVISTLKDDSLLADEKLKALQEEVRFKWYVCFGMLHVLESEAQDTEDRVEAVNLKVEKPISCCYFNGCFTRFDGQRMLMVIGTVCKL
;
A
#
# COMPACT_ATOMS: atom_id res chain seq x y z
N MET A 1 -49.18 61.10 -30.83
CA MET A 1 -47.75 60.72 -30.74
C MET A 1 -47.40 59.92 -29.47
N ILE A 2 -48.06 60.14 -28.33
CA ILE A 2 -47.73 59.51 -27.03
C ILE A 2 -47.96 57.98 -27.01
N ILE A 3 -49.04 57.50 -27.61
CA ILE A 3 -49.42 56.07 -27.61
C ILE A 3 -48.36 55.19 -28.30
N ASN A 4 -47.85 55.61 -29.46
CA ASN A 4 -46.81 54.87 -30.19
C ASN A 4 -45.50 54.76 -29.41
N LYS A 5 -45.13 55.82 -28.66
CA LYS A 5 -43.93 55.79 -27.83
C LYS A 5 -44.07 54.81 -26.67
N PHE A 6 -45.24 54.77 -26.03
CA PHE A 6 -45.53 53.85 -24.94
C PHE A 6 -45.51 52.39 -25.41
N LEU A 7 -46.11 52.10 -26.56
CA LEU A 7 -46.13 50.77 -27.16
C LEU A 7 -44.73 50.26 -27.51
N PHE A 8 -43.87 51.14 -28.03
CA PHE A 8 -42.49 50.80 -28.35
C PHE A 8 -41.68 50.43 -27.09
N THR A 9 -41.78 51.23 -26.02
CA THR A 9 -41.10 50.94 -24.76
C THR A 9 -41.57 49.65 -24.11
N LEU A 10 -42.86 49.31 -24.22
CA LEU A 10 -43.37 48.03 -23.72
C LEU A 10 -42.76 46.83 -24.46
N LYS A 11 -42.70 46.88 -25.79
CA LYS A 11 -42.07 45.82 -26.59
C LYS A 11 -40.59 45.63 -26.27
N GLU A 12 -39.85 46.71 -26.04
CA GLU A 12 -38.45 46.61 -25.62
C GLU A 12 -38.30 45.94 -24.26
N ARG A 13 -39.21 46.22 -23.31
CA ARG A 13 -39.19 45.56 -22.00
C ARG A 13 -39.59 44.09 -22.07
N GLU A 14 -40.58 43.74 -22.88
CA GLU A 14 -40.97 42.34 -23.11
C GLU A 14 -39.80 41.54 -23.66
N LYS A 15 -39.10 42.07 -24.68
CA LYS A 15 -37.90 41.43 -25.23
C LYS A 15 -36.80 41.26 -24.18
N LEU A 16 -36.59 42.27 -23.35
CA LEU A 16 -35.57 42.22 -22.30
C LEU A 16 -35.91 41.16 -21.23
N LEU A 17 -37.19 41.00 -20.89
CA LEU A 17 -37.67 39.95 -19.99
C LEU A 17 -37.47 38.56 -20.60
N GLU A 18 -37.83 38.38 -21.87
CA GLU A 18 -37.61 37.11 -22.58
C GLU A 18 -36.12 36.75 -22.65
N ASP A 19 -35.25 37.71 -22.94
CA ASP A 19 -33.79 37.52 -22.93
C ASP A 19 -33.27 37.14 -21.53
N MET A 20 -33.86 37.70 -20.46
CA MET A 20 -33.52 37.36 -19.08
C MET A 20 -34.00 35.95 -18.70
N GLU A 21 -35.21 35.57 -19.08
CA GLU A 21 -35.75 34.23 -18.86
C GLU A 21 -34.90 33.17 -19.55
N ASN A 22 -34.54 33.39 -20.81
CA ASN A 22 -33.65 32.52 -21.57
C ASN A 22 -32.28 32.35 -20.88
N LYS A 23 -31.71 33.44 -20.34
CA LYS A 23 -30.46 33.38 -19.57
C LYS A 23 -30.61 32.61 -18.28
N ILE A 24 -31.71 32.79 -17.56
CA ILE A 24 -32.00 32.05 -16.33
C ILE A 24 -32.08 30.55 -16.63
N THR A 25 -32.83 30.15 -17.65
CA THR A 25 -32.95 28.75 -18.07
C THR A 25 -31.61 28.15 -18.47
N TYR A 26 -30.81 28.90 -19.26
CA TYR A 26 -29.46 28.47 -19.63
C TYR A 26 -28.58 28.24 -18.39
N LEU A 27 -28.55 29.20 -17.46
CA LEU A 27 -27.75 29.08 -16.24
C LEU A 27 -28.20 27.91 -15.37
N GLN A 28 -29.51 27.67 -15.26
CA GLN A 28 -30.06 26.51 -14.55
C GLN A 28 -29.61 25.19 -15.19
N SER A 29 -29.61 25.12 -16.53
CA SER A 29 -29.09 23.95 -17.26
C SER A 29 -27.61 23.72 -16.96
N VAL A 30 -26.78 24.78 -17.02
CA VAL A 30 -25.34 24.68 -16.72
C VAL A 30 -25.10 24.20 -15.29
N ILE A 31 -25.85 24.72 -14.32
CA ILE A 31 -25.77 24.28 -12.91
C ILE A 31 -26.12 22.80 -12.78
N SER A 32 -27.17 22.33 -13.47
CA SER A 32 -27.55 20.91 -13.46
C SER A 32 -26.41 20.04 -13.99
N THR A 33 -25.82 20.39 -15.13
CA THR A 33 -24.70 19.65 -15.72
C THR A 33 -23.50 19.60 -14.79
N LEU A 34 -23.12 20.74 -14.20
CA LEU A 34 -21.99 20.79 -13.25
C LEU A 34 -22.24 19.93 -12.01
N LYS A 35 -23.49 19.85 -11.55
CA LYS A 35 -23.87 19.00 -10.42
C LYS A 35 -23.76 17.53 -10.77
N ASP A 36 -24.23 17.13 -11.95
CA ASP A 36 -24.14 15.76 -12.43
C ASP A 36 -22.67 15.34 -12.63
N ASP A 37 -21.84 16.22 -13.20
CA ASP A 37 -20.40 16.01 -13.36
C ASP A 37 -19.68 15.86 -12.00
N SER A 38 -20.05 16.68 -11.01
CA SER A 38 -19.52 16.60 -9.65
C SER A 38 -19.86 15.25 -8.99
N LEU A 39 -21.12 14.80 -9.11
CA LEU A 39 -21.54 13.51 -8.55
C LEU A 39 -20.78 12.35 -9.20
N LEU A 40 -20.60 12.39 -10.52
CA LEU A 40 -19.81 11.39 -11.24
C LEU A 40 -18.34 11.40 -10.80
N ALA A 41 -17.76 12.58 -10.54
CA ALA A 41 -16.40 12.69 -10.05
C ALA A 41 -16.25 12.08 -8.65
N ASP A 42 -17.21 12.31 -7.75
CA ASP A 42 -17.22 11.74 -6.40
C ASP A 42 -17.33 10.20 -6.44
N GLU A 43 -18.17 9.64 -7.31
CA GLU A 43 -18.28 8.19 -7.50
C GLU A 43 -16.96 7.57 -7.99
N LYS A 44 -16.31 8.20 -8.99
CA LYS A 44 -15.00 7.76 -9.49
C LYS A 44 -13.92 7.84 -8.41
N LEU A 45 -13.92 8.92 -7.63
CA LEU A 45 -12.98 9.10 -6.54
C LEU A 45 -13.15 8.01 -5.47
N LYS A 46 -14.39 7.69 -5.11
CA LYS A 46 -14.70 6.60 -4.18
C LYS A 46 -14.24 5.24 -4.70
N ALA A 47 -14.47 4.95 -5.98
CA ALA A 47 -14.00 3.70 -6.59
C ALA A 47 -12.47 3.58 -6.54
N LEU A 48 -11.75 4.66 -6.86
CA LEU A 48 -10.29 4.69 -6.78
C LEU A 48 -9.78 4.54 -5.34
N GLN A 49 -10.45 5.15 -4.36
CA GLN A 49 -10.09 4.96 -2.95
C GLN A 49 -10.20 3.50 -2.52
N GLU A 50 -11.26 2.79 -2.92
CA GLU A 50 -11.41 1.37 -2.62
C GLU A 50 -10.38 0.51 -3.35
N GLU A 51 -10.02 0.84 -4.60
CA GLU A 51 -8.93 0.15 -5.29
C GLU A 51 -7.57 0.34 -4.60
N VAL A 52 -7.24 1.57 -4.20
CA VAL A 52 -6.00 1.87 -3.47
C VAL A 52 -6.00 1.13 -2.14
N ARG A 53 -7.13 1.12 -1.42
CA ARG A 53 -7.29 0.41 -0.16
C ARG A 53 -7.11 -1.10 -0.34
N PHE A 54 -7.72 -1.68 -1.37
CA PHE A 54 -7.55 -3.09 -1.70
C PHE A 54 -6.09 -3.43 -2.01
N LYS A 55 -5.43 -2.64 -2.87
CA LYS A 55 -4.01 -2.80 -3.19
C LYS A 55 -3.14 -2.69 -1.94
N TRP A 56 -3.44 -1.73 -1.05
CA TRP A 56 -2.75 -1.58 0.21
C TRP A 56 -2.84 -2.84 1.07
N TYR A 57 -4.06 -3.38 1.26
CA TYR A 57 -4.23 -4.63 2.01
C TYR A 57 -3.53 -5.82 1.37
N VAL A 58 -3.56 -5.94 0.04
CA VAL A 58 -2.85 -7.01 -0.67
C VAL A 58 -1.34 -6.88 -0.48
N CYS A 59 -0.77 -5.69 -0.68
CA CYS A 59 0.66 -5.46 -0.51
C CYS A 59 1.12 -5.70 0.93
N PHE A 60 0.40 -5.18 1.93
CA PHE A 60 0.75 -5.38 3.34
C PHE A 60 0.53 -6.83 3.79
N GLY A 61 -0.54 -7.47 3.32
CA GLY A 61 -0.78 -8.89 3.57
C GLY A 61 0.32 -9.76 2.97
N MET A 62 0.73 -9.49 1.73
CA MET A 62 1.85 -10.17 1.08
C MET A 62 3.17 -9.92 1.81
N LEU A 63 3.42 -8.68 2.25
CA LEU A 63 4.65 -8.33 2.96
C LEU A 63 4.74 -9.07 4.31
N HIS A 64 3.65 -9.14 5.07
CA HIS A 64 3.63 -9.90 6.32
C HIS A 64 3.83 -11.41 6.12
N VAL A 65 3.26 -11.99 5.04
CA VAL A 65 3.51 -13.40 4.70
C VAL A 65 4.99 -13.62 4.37
N LEU A 66 5.57 -12.76 3.54
CA LEU A 66 6.98 -12.85 3.16
C LEU A 66 7.92 -12.64 4.36
N GLU A 67 7.62 -11.71 5.27
CA GLU A 67 8.36 -11.52 6.51
C GLU A 67 8.28 -12.77 7.41
N SER A 68 7.09 -13.36 7.57
CA SER A 68 6.93 -14.58 8.36
C SER A 68 7.67 -15.78 7.76
N GLU A 69 7.65 -15.92 6.43
CA GLU A 69 8.40 -16.97 5.73
C GLU A 69 9.90 -16.76 5.87
N ALA A 70 10.39 -15.52 5.74
CA ALA A 70 11.79 -15.19 5.94
C ALA A 70 12.26 -15.53 7.36
N GLN A 71 11.49 -15.16 8.38
CA GLN A 71 11.80 -15.49 9.78
C GLN A 71 11.84 -17.00 10.01
N ASP A 72 10.87 -17.77 9.50
CA ASP A 72 10.90 -19.24 9.61
C ASP A 72 12.16 -19.84 8.96
N THR A 73 12.57 -19.31 7.80
CA THR A 73 13.82 -19.77 7.17
C THR A 73 15.06 -19.42 7.97
N GLU A 74 15.11 -18.24 8.60
CA GLU A 74 16.22 -17.82 9.45
C GLU A 74 16.32 -18.69 10.70
N ASP A 75 15.21 -18.90 11.41
CA ASP A 75 15.12 -19.75 12.59
C ASP A 75 15.57 -21.19 12.28
N ARG A 76 15.20 -21.71 11.11
CA ARG A 76 15.63 -23.05 10.64
C ARG A 76 17.13 -23.10 10.33
N VAL A 77 17.68 -22.06 9.70
CA VAL A 77 19.12 -21.97 9.43
C VAL A 77 19.89 -21.88 10.75
N GLU A 78 19.44 -21.08 11.71
CA GLU A 78 20.03 -20.98 13.04
C GLU A 78 19.99 -22.32 13.77
N ALA A 79 18.85 -23.02 13.75
CA ALA A 79 18.73 -24.35 14.33
C ALA A 79 19.65 -25.41 13.68
N VAL A 80 19.92 -25.28 12.37
CA VAL A 80 20.91 -26.11 11.67
C VAL A 80 22.32 -25.73 12.08
N ASN A 81 22.65 -24.44 12.13
CA ASN A 81 23.95 -23.95 12.57
C ASN A 81 24.25 -24.38 14.01
N LEU A 82 23.30 -24.30 14.94
CA LEU A 82 23.46 -24.78 16.33
C LEU A 82 23.71 -26.30 16.41
N LYS A 83 23.18 -27.10 15.48
CA LYS A 83 23.48 -28.54 15.39
C LYS A 83 24.88 -28.81 14.85
N VAL A 84 25.39 -27.95 13.96
CA VAL A 84 26.73 -28.03 13.39
C VAL A 84 27.78 -27.51 14.37
N GLU A 85 27.46 -26.43 15.09
CA GLU A 85 28.21 -25.85 16.22
C GLU A 85 27.91 -26.55 17.54
N LYS A 86 27.66 -27.87 17.53
CA LYS A 86 27.88 -28.62 18.77
C LYS A 86 29.31 -28.31 19.20
N PRO A 87 29.52 -27.72 20.39
CA PRO A 87 30.86 -27.31 20.78
C PRO A 87 31.70 -28.57 20.80
N ILE A 88 32.65 -28.65 19.86
CA ILE A 88 33.75 -29.60 19.96
C ILE A 88 34.53 -29.12 21.18
N SER A 89 34.09 -29.54 22.36
CA SER A 89 34.78 -29.28 23.61
C SER A 89 36.05 -30.11 23.54
N CYS A 90 37.15 -29.46 23.24
CA CYS A 90 38.44 -30.06 23.43
C CYS A 90 38.96 -29.69 24.83
N CYS A 91 39.05 -30.70 25.68
CA CYS A 91 39.76 -30.61 26.95
C CYS A 91 41.20 -31.06 26.74
N TYR A 92 42.16 -30.17 27.02
CA TYR A 92 43.56 -30.52 27.18
C TYR A 92 43.78 -31.03 28.61
N PHE A 93 44.16 -32.31 28.74
CA PHE A 93 44.56 -32.88 30.03
C PHE A 93 45.87 -33.65 29.82
N ASN A 94 46.92 -33.28 30.56
CA ASN A 94 48.23 -33.93 30.52
C ASN A 94 48.79 -34.21 29.10
N GLY A 95 48.72 -33.22 28.20
CA GLY A 95 49.33 -33.30 26.87
C GLY A 95 48.57 -34.13 25.82
N CYS A 96 47.36 -34.64 26.13
CA CYS A 96 46.50 -35.36 25.19
C CYS A 96 45.29 -34.51 24.76
N PHE A 97 44.93 -34.55 23.47
CA PHE A 97 43.75 -33.88 22.91
C PHE A 97 42.60 -34.88 22.86
N THR A 98 41.44 -34.54 23.42
CA THR A 98 40.26 -35.42 23.38
C THR A 98 39.13 -34.72 22.64
N ARG A 99 38.61 -35.36 21.58
CA ARG A 99 37.50 -34.85 20.77
C ARG A 99 36.21 -35.52 21.22
N PHE A 100 35.20 -34.72 21.53
CA PHE A 100 33.87 -35.21 21.92
C PHE A 100 32.83 -34.80 20.86
N ASP A 101 32.38 -35.76 20.05
CA ASP A 101 31.35 -35.52 19.01
C ASP A 101 29.92 -35.86 19.53
N GLY A 102 29.71 -35.85 20.85
CA GLY A 102 28.38 -36.01 21.47
C GLY A 102 27.85 -37.44 21.59
N GLN A 103 28.54 -38.46 21.07
CA GLN A 103 28.19 -39.89 21.26
C GLN A 103 29.34 -40.75 21.80
N ARG A 104 30.60 -40.41 21.50
CA ARG A 104 31.80 -41.12 21.97
C ARG A 104 32.95 -40.13 22.17
N MET A 105 33.82 -40.43 23.14
CA MET A 105 35.05 -39.69 23.40
C MET A 105 36.19 -40.32 22.60
N LEU A 106 36.76 -39.58 21.64
CA LEU A 106 37.92 -40.01 20.86
C LEU A 106 39.19 -39.39 21.45
N MET A 107 40.13 -40.22 21.86
CA MET A 107 41.44 -39.80 22.34
C MET A 107 42.41 -39.71 21.16
N VAL A 108 42.97 -38.52 20.91
CA VAL A 108 43.97 -38.30 19.86
C VAL A 108 45.32 -38.00 20.51
N ILE A 109 46.28 -38.92 20.33
CA ILE A 109 47.62 -38.82 20.91
C ILE A 109 48.58 -38.31 19.82
N GLY A 110 48.84 -36.99 19.77
CA GLY A 110 49.77 -36.31 18.85
C GLY A 110 49.35 -36.38 17.36
N THR A 111 49.41 -35.34 16.52
CA THR A 111 50.26 -34.14 16.41
C THR A 111 49.41 -32.90 16.16
N VAL A 112 49.89 -31.75 16.65
CA VAL A 112 49.42 -30.37 16.42
C VAL A 112 48.49 -30.19 15.21
N CYS A 113 47.18 -30.04 15.45
CA CYS A 113 46.28 -29.45 14.47
C CYS A 113 46.54 -27.94 14.42
N LYS A 114 47.26 -27.49 13.40
CA LYS A 114 47.24 -26.09 12.97
C LYS A 114 46.06 -25.92 12.02
N LEU A 115 45.05 -25.17 12.45
CA LEU A 115 44.22 -24.22 11.69
C LEU A 115 43.27 -23.53 12.67
#